data_AF-A0A2X3BL82-F1
#
_entry.id   AF-A0A2X3BL82-F1
#
_cell.length_a   1.000
_cell.length_b   1.000
_cell.length_c   1.000
_cell.angle_alpha   90.00
_cell.angle_beta   90.00
_cell.angle_gamma   90.00
#
_symmetry.space_group_name_H-M   'P 1'
#
loop_
_entity.id
_entity.type
_entity.pdbx_description
1 polymer ?
#
loop_
_entity_poly.entity_id
_entity_poly.type
_entity_poly.pdbx_seq_one_letter_code
_entity_poly.pdbx_strand_id
1 'polypeptide(L)'
;MLFVHTRALDRDLSPELFPMDAAALPTNGFFFASPPAQGAPLTLAAPGLGDIPGQDFAPAWHWEDGSDLDRAGAAWYLVGRHAQVFDAVQRRGTGPVAFASFGFNSAATPVFVLPSFLVGSDAQGAWITVAYQAESVDEPRADRLYRTALAWIKNFPHRQRQDALQTQPSAVVGKTSYQENVAAAVRAIREGKAEKIVMARPARFEFAGEAGAERARAAGGALASRLRERYPTCWIFNVGGLVGATPEMLLDAAAGRAHSRVLAGTATPGEDEIGSFGEEPRWRRSRRVRRGAVPAKTRECARPAAASSSISGVAPTSPPTLKIQQVG
;
A
#
# COMPACT_ATOMS: atom_id res chain seq x y z
N MET A 1 6.41 -1.84 -27.41
CA MET A 1 5.04 -1.93 -26.85
C MET A 1 5.06 -2.77 -25.59
N LEU A 2 4.11 -2.57 -24.67
CA LEU A 2 3.97 -3.40 -23.47
C LEU A 2 3.05 -4.59 -23.77
N PHE A 3 3.50 -5.80 -23.48
CA PHE A 3 2.71 -7.02 -23.56
C PHE A 3 2.51 -7.59 -22.16
N VAL A 4 1.27 -7.98 -21.84
CA VAL A 4 0.90 -8.49 -20.53
C VAL A 4 0.11 -9.77 -20.72
N HIS A 5 0.53 -10.84 -20.05
CA HIS A 5 -0.14 -12.14 -20.09
C HIS A 5 -0.51 -12.55 -18.69
N THR A 6 -1.78 -12.84 -18.45
CA THR A 6 -2.25 -13.35 -17.16
C THR A 6 -2.85 -14.73 -17.33
N ARG A 7 -2.33 -15.68 -16.55
CA ARG A 7 -2.77 -17.07 -16.52
C ARG A 7 -3.20 -17.43 -15.11
N ALA A 8 -4.30 -18.17 -14.98
CA ALA A 8 -4.64 -18.79 -13.72
C ALA A 8 -3.51 -19.74 -13.33
N LEU A 9 -3.18 -19.79 -12.05
CA LEU A 9 -2.41 -20.90 -11.54
C LEU A 9 -3.35 -22.10 -11.59
N ASP A 10 -2.95 -23.17 -12.27
CA ASP A 10 -3.73 -24.41 -12.41
C ASP A 10 -3.04 -25.56 -11.67
N ARG A 11 -3.85 -26.40 -11.01
CA ARG A 11 -3.40 -27.61 -10.31
C ARG A 11 -2.68 -28.57 -11.23
N ASP A 12 -3.08 -28.66 -12.49
CA ASP A 12 -2.46 -29.59 -13.44
C ASP A 12 -1.04 -29.14 -13.82
N LEU A 13 -0.78 -27.83 -13.82
CA LEU A 13 0.50 -27.25 -14.21
C LEU A 13 1.47 -27.09 -13.03
N SER A 14 0.97 -26.97 -11.81
CA SER A 14 1.78 -26.73 -10.61
C SER A 14 1.15 -27.34 -9.35
N PRO A 15 0.92 -28.68 -9.32
CA PRO A 15 0.15 -29.34 -8.28
C PRO A 15 0.68 -29.11 -6.86
N GLU A 16 2.00 -28.96 -6.73
CA GLU A 16 2.70 -28.67 -5.48
C GLU A 16 2.35 -27.30 -4.87
N LEU A 17 1.77 -26.39 -5.65
CA LEU A 17 1.34 -25.08 -5.18
C LEU A 17 -0.14 -25.06 -4.78
N PHE A 18 -0.88 -26.18 -4.88
CA PHE A 18 -2.31 -26.23 -4.60
C PHE A 18 -2.67 -26.91 -3.27
N PRO A 19 -3.61 -26.33 -2.50
CA PRO A 19 -4.15 -24.97 -2.66
C PRO A 19 -3.14 -23.90 -2.22
N MET A 20 -2.98 -22.82 -3.00
CA MET A 20 -2.14 -21.68 -2.60
C MET A 20 -2.92 -20.76 -1.68
N ASP A 21 -2.54 -20.70 -0.41
CA ASP A 21 -3.05 -19.70 0.52
C ASP A 21 -2.47 -18.31 0.15
N ALA A 22 -3.32 -17.28 0.11
CA ALA A 22 -2.88 -15.90 -0.02
C ALA A 22 -1.91 -15.49 1.09
N ALA A 23 -2.06 -16.05 2.29
CA ALA A 23 -1.13 -15.86 3.39
C ALA A 23 0.28 -16.40 3.07
N ALA A 24 0.40 -17.40 2.18
CA ALA A 24 1.67 -18.00 1.77
C ALA A 24 2.41 -17.21 0.68
N LEU A 25 1.79 -16.17 0.11
CA LEU A 25 2.47 -15.33 -0.88
C LEU A 25 3.65 -14.56 -0.28
N PRO A 26 4.74 -14.38 -1.06
CA PRO A 26 5.90 -13.64 -0.61
C PRO A 26 5.58 -12.23 -0.14
N THR A 27 6.08 -11.85 1.04
CA THR A 27 5.95 -10.50 1.59
C THR A 27 7.19 -9.63 1.34
N ASN A 28 8.29 -10.23 0.87
CA ASN A 28 9.49 -9.50 0.41
C ASN A 28 9.27 -8.95 -1.00
N GLY A 29 9.99 -7.87 -1.33
CA GLY A 29 9.83 -7.17 -2.60
C GLY A 29 8.62 -6.25 -2.60
N PHE A 30 7.80 -6.34 -3.64
CA PHE A 30 6.51 -5.66 -3.70
C PHE A 30 5.41 -6.56 -3.15
N PHE A 31 4.64 -6.05 -2.19
CA PHE A 31 3.55 -6.78 -1.58
C PHE A 31 2.37 -5.86 -1.29
N PHE A 32 1.17 -6.38 -1.49
CA PHE A 32 -0.08 -5.75 -1.08
C PHE A 32 -1.06 -6.84 -0.63
N ALA A 33 -1.75 -6.62 0.48
CA ALA A 33 -2.88 -7.44 0.90
C ALA A 33 -4.02 -6.55 1.42
N SER A 34 -5.22 -6.74 0.89
CA SER A 34 -6.43 -6.13 1.45
C SER A 34 -6.95 -6.94 2.64
N PRO A 35 -7.57 -6.30 3.64
CA PRO A 35 -8.12 -7.03 4.78
C PRO A 35 -9.29 -7.94 4.36
N PRO A 36 -9.42 -9.15 4.93
CA PRO A 36 -10.46 -10.11 4.56
C PRO A 36 -11.89 -9.59 4.69
N ALA A 37 -12.12 -8.68 5.65
CA ALA A 37 -13.43 -8.12 5.97
C ALA A 37 -14.07 -7.29 4.82
N GLN A 38 -13.38 -7.07 3.70
CA GLN A 38 -13.93 -6.41 2.52
C GLN A 38 -14.69 -7.34 1.55
N GLY A 39 -14.79 -8.63 1.84
CA GLY A 39 -15.58 -9.58 1.04
C GLY A 39 -14.94 -9.99 -0.29
N ALA A 40 -13.83 -9.35 -0.68
CA ALA A 40 -13.00 -9.72 -1.83
C ALA A 40 -11.51 -9.54 -1.48
N PRO A 41 -10.93 -10.42 -0.63
CA PRO A 41 -9.52 -10.34 -0.28
C PRO A 41 -8.68 -10.46 -1.56
N LEU A 42 -7.75 -9.52 -1.73
CA LEU A 42 -6.77 -9.51 -2.81
C LEU A 42 -5.39 -9.45 -2.18
N THR A 43 -4.54 -10.41 -2.54
CA THR A 43 -3.11 -10.38 -2.24
C THR A 43 -2.32 -10.35 -3.53
N LEU A 44 -1.30 -9.51 -3.58
CA LEU A 44 -0.42 -9.30 -4.73
C LEU A 44 1.01 -9.32 -4.24
N ALA A 45 1.87 -10.06 -4.92
CA ALA A 45 3.28 -10.22 -4.59
C ALA A 45 4.13 -10.23 -5.86
N ALA A 46 5.23 -9.48 -5.84
CA ALA A 46 6.25 -9.49 -6.89
C ALA A 46 7.65 -9.32 -6.28
N PRO A 47 8.70 -9.83 -6.92
CA PRO A 47 10.06 -9.61 -6.45
C PRO A 47 10.39 -8.12 -6.42
N GLY A 48 11.20 -7.71 -5.44
CA GLY A 48 11.81 -6.39 -5.42
C GLY A 48 12.85 -6.24 -6.52
N LEU A 49 13.26 -5.00 -6.75
CA LEU A 49 14.34 -4.68 -7.67
C LEU A 49 15.64 -5.33 -7.17
N GLY A 50 16.16 -6.31 -7.91
CA GLY A 50 17.40 -7.03 -7.57
C GLY A 50 17.24 -8.32 -6.74
N ASP A 51 16.02 -8.79 -6.46
CA ASP A 51 15.76 -9.95 -5.57
C ASP A 51 16.00 -11.34 -6.22
N ILE A 52 16.26 -11.39 -7.53
CA ILE A 52 16.43 -12.64 -8.29
C ILE A 52 17.82 -12.62 -8.94
N PRO A 53 18.79 -13.40 -8.41
CA PRO A 53 20.11 -13.50 -9.00
C PRO A 53 20.05 -14.10 -10.42
N GLY A 54 20.79 -13.52 -11.35
CA GLY A 54 21.27 -14.24 -12.54
C GLY A 54 20.51 -14.10 -13.86
N GLN A 55 19.46 -13.28 -14.01
CA GLN A 55 18.95 -12.85 -15.34
C GLN A 55 18.28 -11.48 -15.27
N ASP A 56 18.28 -10.75 -16.40
CA ASP A 56 17.62 -9.46 -16.61
C ASP A 56 16.13 -9.50 -16.24
N PHE A 57 15.80 -9.13 -15.01
CA PHE A 57 14.42 -8.89 -14.58
C PHE A 57 14.24 -7.44 -14.16
N ALA A 58 14.74 -6.55 -15.01
CA ALA A 58 14.30 -5.17 -15.02
C ALA A 58 12.76 -5.13 -15.02
N PRO A 59 12.17 -4.15 -14.33
CA PRO A 59 10.73 -3.98 -14.38
C PRO A 59 10.26 -3.86 -15.82
N ALA A 60 9.07 -4.38 -16.13
CA ALA A 60 8.50 -4.26 -17.46
C ALA A 60 8.21 -2.79 -17.82
N TRP A 61 8.01 -1.97 -16.80
CA TRP A 61 7.98 -0.51 -16.91
C TRP A 61 8.25 0.12 -15.54
N HIS A 62 8.85 1.31 -15.53
CA HIS A 62 9.01 2.13 -14.33
C HIS A 62 8.98 3.61 -14.69
N TRP A 63 8.63 4.41 -13.69
CA TRP A 63 8.63 5.87 -13.77
C TRP A 63 9.94 6.43 -13.24
N GLU A 64 10.53 7.38 -13.97
CA GLU A 64 11.81 8.00 -13.62
C GLU A 64 11.72 9.53 -13.41
N ASP A 65 10.64 10.18 -13.87
CA ASP A 65 10.57 11.65 -13.95
C ASP A 65 10.09 12.32 -12.64
N GLY A 66 10.63 11.86 -11.50
CA GLY A 66 10.44 12.51 -10.20
C GLY A 66 9.03 12.37 -9.61
N SER A 67 8.70 13.21 -8.62
CA SER A 67 7.56 13.02 -7.70
C SER A 67 6.24 13.67 -8.16
N ASP A 68 6.16 14.15 -9.41
CA ASP A 68 4.94 14.75 -9.98
C ASP A 68 3.88 13.67 -10.24
N LEU A 69 2.88 13.61 -9.37
CA LEU A 69 1.79 12.62 -9.42
C LEU A 69 0.91 12.76 -10.66
N ASP A 70 0.71 13.96 -11.19
CA ASP A 70 -0.14 14.19 -12.36
C ASP A 70 0.54 13.65 -13.61
N ARG A 71 1.84 13.94 -13.77
CA ARG A 71 2.65 13.39 -14.87
C ARG A 71 2.79 11.88 -14.76
N ALA A 72 3.06 11.36 -13.56
CA ALA A 72 3.13 9.92 -13.33
C ALA A 72 1.79 9.24 -13.68
N GLY A 73 0.67 9.82 -13.27
CA GLY A 73 -0.67 9.33 -13.59
C GLY A 73 -0.96 9.35 -15.10
N ALA A 74 -0.59 10.42 -15.80
CA ALA A 74 -0.73 10.51 -17.25
C ALA A 74 0.12 9.46 -17.98
N ALA A 75 1.37 9.26 -17.55
CA ALA A 75 2.25 8.23 -18.11
C ALA A 75 1.66 6.83 -17.90
N TRP A 76 1.17 6.53 -16.70
CA TRP A 76 0.53 5.24 -16.42
C TRP A 76 -0.73 5.01 -17.24
N TYR A 77 -1.56 6.06 -17.43
CA TYR A 77 -2.72 5.99 -18.29
C TYR A 77 -2.33 5.62 -19.73
N LEU A 78 -1.26 6.21 -20.28
CA LEU A 78 -0.76 5.87 -21.61
C LEU A 78 -0.23 4.44 -21.68
N VAL A 79 0.51 3.99 -20.65
CA VAL A 79 0.98 2.60 -20.56
C VAL A 79 -0.19 1.63 -20.61
N GLY A 80 -1.21 1.83 -19.77
CA GLY A 80 -2.40 0.98 -19.75
C GLY A 80 -3.18 1.01 -21.07
N ARG A 81 -3.30 2.19 -21.69
CA ARG A 81 -4.03 2.37 -22.96
C ARG A 81 -3.38 1.67 -24.15
N HIS A 82 -2.04 1.57 -24.16
CA HIS A 82 -1.29 0.97 -25.27
C HIS A 82 -0.79 -0.44 -25.00
N ALA A 83 -1.08 -0.99 -23.81
CA ALA A 83 -0.72 -2.37 -23.48
C ALA A 83 -1.55 -3.37 -24.29
N GLN A 84 -0.88 -4.40 -24.79
CA GLN A 84 -1.53 -5.59 -25.35
C GLN A 84 -1.74 -6.60 -24.21
N VAL A 85 -2.99 -6.79 -23.79
CA VAL A 85 -3.33 -7.56 -22.59
C VAL A 85 -4.04 -8.86 -22.98
N PHE A 86 -3.40 -9.97 -22.66
CA PHE A 86 -3.92 -11.34 -22.80
C PHE A 86 -4.22 -11.89 -21.41
N ASP A 87 -5.42 -11.61 -20.91
CA ASP A 87 -5.81 -11.97 -19.56
C ASP A 87 -6.98 -12.95 -19.60
N ALA A 88 -6.71 -14.22 -19.39
CA ALA A 88 -7.75 -15.26 -19.33
C ALA A 88 -8.50 -15.27 -18.00
N VAL A 89 -8.01 -14.52 -17.01
CA VAL A 89 -8.51 -14.54 -15.63
C VAL A 89 -9.57 -13.46 -15.41
N GLN A 90 -9.39 -12.25 -15.94
CA GLN A 90 -10.39 -11.17 -15.95
C GLN A 90 -10.91 -10.82 -14.54
N ARG A 91 -10.01 -10.70 -13.56
CA ARG A 91 -10.33 -10.40 -12.14
C ARG A 91 -9.59 -9.18 -11.61
N ARG A 92 -10.02 -8.62 -10.48
CA ARG A 92 -9.29 -7.52 -9.84
C ARG A 92 -7.84 -7.93 -9.54
N GLY A 93 -6.87 -7.12 -9.95
CA GLY A 93 -5.45 -7.41 -9.77
C GLY A 93 -4.82 -8.29 -10.87
N THR A 94 -5.55 -8.54 -11.97
CA THR A 94 -5.03 -9.16 -13.20
C THR A 94 -4.71 -8.08 -14.26
N GLY A 95 -3.99 -8.45 -15.32
CA GLY A 95 -3.49 -7.49 -16.31
C GLY A 95 -2.36 -6.58 -15.74
N PRO A 96 -2.10 -5.41 -16.35
CA PRO A 96 -1.01 -4.54 -15.93
C PRO A 96 -1.28 -3.96 -14.53
N VAL A 97 -0.41 -4.30 -13.57
CA VAL A 97 -0.49 -3.82 -12.19
C VAL A 97 0.85 -3.24 -11.77
N ALA A 98 0.86 -1.95 -11.44
CA ALA A 98 2.04 -1.27 -10.93
C ALA A 98 1.91 -0.97 -9.43
N PHE A 99 3.04 -1.01 -8.73
CA PHE A 99 3.16 -0.56 -7.35
C PHE A 99 3.72 0.85 -7.31
N ALA A 100 3.12 1.70 -6.49
CA ALA A 100 3.47 3.12 -6.39
C ALA A 100 3.67 3.56 -4.93
N SER A 101 4.69 4.37 -4.69
CA SER A 101 4.98 5.05 -3.43
C SER A 101 5.58 6.42 -3.73
N PHE A 102 4.87 7.47 -3.34
CA PHE A 102 5.27 8.86 -3.53
C PHE A 102 5.38 9.54 -2.16
N GLY A 103 6.43 10.33 -1.95
CA GLY A 103 6.60 11.06 -0.70
C GLY A 103 5.67 12.28 -0.59
N PHE A 104 5.45 12.74 0.65
CA PHE A 104 4.69 13.96 0.92
C PHE A 104 5.39 15.23 0.40
N ASN A 105 6.72 15.19 0.24
CA ASN A 105 7.49 16.25 -0.37
C ASN A 105 8.08 15.78 -1.70
N SER A 106 8.35 16.73 -2.58
CA SER A 106 8.86 16.40 -3.92
C SER A 106 10.32 15.93 -3.96
N ALA A 107 11.05 16.09 -2.84
CA ALA A 107 12.44 15.65 -2.71
C ALA A 107 12.58 14.15 -2.47
N ALA A 108 11.51 13.47 -2.05
CA ALA A 108 11.51 12.03 -1.90
C ALA A 108 11.54 11.35 -3.27
N THR A 109 12.48 10.42 -3.47
CA THR A 109 12.51 9.57 -4.66
C THR A 109 11.26 8.69 -4.68
N PRO A 110 10.42 8.78 -5.72
CA PRO A 110 9.25 7.93 -5.84
C PRO A 110 9.66 6.51 -6.25
N VAL A 111 8.76 5.57 -5.99
CA VAL A 111 8.81 4.23 -6.58
C VAL A 111 7.52 4.07 -7.35
N PHE A 112 7.59 3.82 -8.66
CA PHE A 112 6.42 3.50 -9.45
C PHE A 112 6.79 2.53 -10.56
N VAL A 113 6.39 1.27 -10.37
CA VAL A 113 6.98 0.12 -11.06
C VAL A 113 5.91 -0.90 -11.44
N LEU A 114 5.88 -1.28 -12.72
CA LEU A 114 5.25 -2.50 -13.23
C LEU A 114 6.29 -3.62 -13.23
N PRO A 115 6.20 -4.62 -12.34
CA PRO A 115 7.15 -5.72 -12.29
C PRO A 115 7.03 -6.59 -13.55
N SER A 116 8.11 -7.28 -13.91
CA SER A 116 8.13 -8.23 -15.04
C SER A 116 7.26 -9.46 -14.80
N PHE A 117 6.97 -9.77 -13.55
CA PHE A 117 5.90 -10.68 -13.18
C PHE A 117 5.28 -10.31 -11.83
N LEU A 118 4.06 -10.78 -11.62
CA LEU A 118 3.25 -10.60 -10.43
C LEU A 118 2.51 -11.90 -10.14
N VAL A 119 2.45 -12.27 -8.87
CA VAL A 119 1.63 -13.36 -8.38
C VAL A 119 0.47 -12.74 -7.61
N GLY A 120 -0.75 -13.08 -7.98
CA GLY A 120 -1.93 -12.62 -7.28
C GLY A 120 -2.74 -13.79 -6.75
N SER A 121 -3.48 -13.53 -5.69
CA SER A 121 -4.52 -14.44 -5.23
C SER A 121 -5.69 -13.70 -4.61
N ASP A 122 -6.86 -14.28 -4.78
CA ASP A 122 -8.11 -13.86 -4.16
C ASP A 122 -8.90 -15.08 -3.68
N ALA A 123 -10.15 -14.86 -3.25
CA ALA A 123 -11.04 -15.93 -2.82
C ALA A 123 -11.36 -16.98 -3.91
N GLN A 124 -11.13 -16.66 -5.19
CA GLN A 124 -11.40 -17.53 -6.33
C GLN A 124 -10.14 -18.23 -6.85
N GLY A 125 -8.98 -18.03 -6.22
CA GLY A 125 -7.73 -18.73 -6.53
C GLY A 125 -6.57 -17.79 -6.86
N ALA A 126 -5.49 -18.37 -7.37
CA ALA A 126 -4.25 -17.67 -7.67
C ALA A 126 -4.02 -17.50 -9.19
N TRP A 127 -3.18 -16.54 -9.55
CA TRP A 127 -2.75 -16.29 -10.92
C TRP A 127 -1.33 -15.76 -10.96
N ILE A 128 -0.73 -15.86 -12.14
CA ILE A 128 0.52 -15.19 -12.47
C ILE A 128 0.25 -14.27 -13.64
N THR A 129 0.64 -13.01 -13.48
CA THR A 129 0.75 -12.06 -14.58
C THR A 129 2.21 -11.87 -14.92
N VAL A 130 2.56 -11.92 -16.20
CA VAL A 130 3.89 -11.56 -16.70
C VAL A 130 3.77 -10.38 -17.65
N ALA A 131 4.77 -9.50 -17.62
CA ALA A 131 4.80 -8.31 -18.43
C ALA A 131 6.20 -8.10 -19.03
N TYR A 132 6.26 -7.63 -20.28
CA TYR A 132 7.51 -7.33 -20.96
C TYR A 132 7.31 -6.33 -22.09
N GLN A 133 8.40 -5.64 -22.46
CA GLN A 133 8.43 -4.80 -23.64
C GLN A 133 9.01 -5.56 -24.84
N ALA A 134 8.35 -5.44 -25.98
CA ALA A 134 8.78 -6.00 -27.27
C ALA A 134 8.15 -5.22 -28.44
N GLU A 135 8.59 -5.53 -29.68
CA GLU A 135 7.96 -5.02 -30.90
C GLU A 135 6.69 -5.81 -31.27
N SER A 136 6.70 -7.12 -31.03
CA SER A 136 5.59 -8.05 -31.24
C SER A 136 5.41 -8.98 -30.05
N VAL A 137 4.35 -9.79 -30.05
CA VAL A 137 4.16 -10.86 -29.06
C VAL A 137 5.36 -11.82 -29.07
N ASP A 138 5.87 -12.16 -27.89
CA ASP A 138 7.00 -13.09 -27.66
C ASP A 138 6.56 -14.13 -26.61
N GLU A 139 5.94 -15.21 -27.08
CA GLU A 139 5.47 -16.31 -26.23
C GLU A 139 6.62 -17.00 -25.47
N PRO A 140 7.79 -17.31 -26.10
CA PRO A 140 8.92 -17.87 -25.36
C PRO A 140 9.37 -17.02 -24.19
N ARG A 141 9.35 -15.68 -24.30
CA ARG A 141 9.69 -14.78 -23.20
C ARG A 141 8.62 -14.78 -22.11
N ALA A 142 7.34 -14.77 -22.48
CA ALA A 142 6.24 -14.90 -21.52
C ALA A 142 6.38 -16.18 -20.69
N ASP A 143 6.67 -17.31 -21.34
CA ASP A 143 6.83 -18.61 -20.69
C ASP A 143 8.07 -18.69 -19.80
N ARG A 144 9.16 -17.99 -20.16
CA ARG A 144 10.33 -17.85 -19.26
C ARG A 144 9.96 -17.09 -17.99
N LEU A 145 9.30 -15.94 -18.12
CA LEU A 145 8.88 -15.13 -16.96
C LEU A 145 7.91 -15.92 -16.05
N TYR A 146 7.00 -16.70 -16.64
CA TYR A 146 6.06 -17.54 -15.90
C TYR A 146 6.79 -18.61 -15.07
N ARG A 147 7.76 -19.32 -15.68
CA ARG A 147 8.59 -20.30 -14.96
C ARG A 147 9.43 -19.67 -13.86
N THR A 148 9.94 -18.46 -14.07
CA THR A 148 10.64 -17.68 -13.04
C THR A 148 9.71 -17.36 -11.87
N ALA A 149 8.49 -16.89 -12.14
CA ALA A 149 7.50 -16.61 -11.11
C ALA A 149 7.18 -17.86 -10.27
N LEU A 150 6.98 -19.02 -10.92
CA LEU A 150 6.79 -20.29 -10.23
C LEU A 150 7.98 -20.67 -9.33
N ALA A 151 9.20 -20.58 -9.86
CA ALA A 151 10.41 -20.87 -9.09
C ALA A 151 10.58 -19.90 -7.90
N TRP A 152 10.20 -18.64 -8.07
CA TRP A 152 10.28 -17.62 -7.02
C TRP A 152 9.35 -17.94 -5.85
N ILE A 153 8.07 -18.26 -6.12
CA ILE A 153 7.09 -18.63 -5.08
C ILE A 153 7.53 -19.88 -4.33
N LYS A 154 7.97 -20.93 -5.06
CA LYS A 154 8.42 -22.20 -4.48
C LYS A 154 9.59 -22.02 -3.51
N ASN A 155 10.53 -21.14 -3.84
CA ASN A 155 11.73 -20.93 -3.04
C ASN A 155 11.52 -19.91 -1.89
N PHE A 156 10.40 -19.20 -1.84
CA PHE A 156 10.21 -18.13 -0.86
C PHE A 156 10.17 -18.61 0.61
N PRO A 157 9.49 -19.71 0.98
CA PRO A 157 9.47 -20.18 2.37
C PRO A 157 10.88 -20.41 2.95
N HIS A 158 11.83 -20.87 2.13
CA HIS A 158 13.22 -21.06 2.54
C HIS A 158 13.95 -19.74 2.83
N ARG A 159 13.52 -18.63 2.20
CA ARG A 159 14.07 -17.27 2.43
C ARG A 159 13.48 -16.59 3.66
N GLN A 160 12.35 -17.09 4.19
CA GLN A 160 11.61 -16.43 5.27
C GLN A 160 12.13 -16.75 6.68
N ARG A 161 13.11 -17.66 6.83
CA ARG A 161 13.84 -17.89 8.08
C ARG A 161 14.69 -16.66 8.42
N GLN A 162 14.05 -15.63 8.97
CA GLN A 162 14.76 -14.50 9.58
C GLN A 162 14.58 -14.53 11.09
N ASP A 163 15.71 -14.44 11.77
CA ASP A 163 15.79 -14.27 13.21
C ASP A 163 15.02 -13.01 13.65
N ALA A 164 14.68 -12.92 14.94
CA ALA A 164 14.01 -11.77 15.50
C ALA A 164 14.71 -10.46 15.07
N LEU A 165 13.96 -9.53 14.49
CA LEU A 165 14.44 -8.18 14.17
C LEU A 165 14.85 -7.47 15.47
N GLN A 166 16.13 -7.60 15.85
CA GLN A 166 16.70 -6.94 17.02
C GLN A 166 17.05 -5.51 16.64
N THR A 167 16.36 -4.56 17.27
CA THR A 167 16.54 -3.13 17.01
C THR A 167 16.77 -2.37 18.31
N GLN A 168 17.56 -1.32 18.24
CA GLN A 168 17.76 -0.36 19.31
C GLN A 168 17.33 1.04 18.87
N PRO A 169 16.80 1.89 19.77
CA PRO A 169 16.50 3.27 19.43
C PRO A 169 17.76 3.98 18.94
N SER A 170 17.65 4.69 17.81
CA SER A 170 18.73 5.56 17.35
C SER A 170 18.81 6.78 18.26
N ALA A 171 20.04 7.19 18.61
CA ALA A 171 20.28 8.38 19.41
C ALA A 171 20.04 9.65 18.56
N VAL A 172 18.78 9.97 18.24
CA VAL A 172 18.45 11.19 17.49
C VAL A 172 17.94 12.27 18.42
N VAL A 173 18.84 13.21 18.71
CA VAL A 173 18.54 14.49 19.36
C VAL A 173 18.19 15.50 18.25
N GLY A 174 16.90 15.81 18.09
CA GLY A 174 16.49 16.95 17.27
C GLY A 174 16.86 18.27 17.98
N LYS A 175 17.23 19.32 17.22
CA LYS A 175 17.59 20.66 17.72
C LYS A 175 16.47 21.40 18.48
N THR A 176 15.24 20.91 18.46
CA THR A 176 14.03 21.57 18.97
C THR A 176 13.08 20.48 19.50
N SER A 177 12.53 20.65 20.70
CA SER A 177 11.63 19.65 21.27
C SER A 177 10.31 19.58 20.48
N TYR A 178 9.65 18.41 20.45
CA TYR A 178 8.32 18.27 19.83
C TYR A 178 7.30 19.27 20.40
N GLN A 179 7.45 19.65 21.67
CA GLN A 179 6.60 20.63 22.35
C GLN A 179 6.75 22.04 21.78
N GLU A 180 7.96 22.48 21.45
CA GLU A 180 8.21 23.77 20.79
C GLU A 180 7.57 23.83 19.40
N ASN A 181 7.66 22.75 18.62
CA ASN A 181 6.99 22.64 17.32
C ASN A 181 5.46 22.71 17.46
N VAL A 182 4.89 22.05 18.47
CA VAL A 182 3.45 22.14 18.80
C VAL A 182 3.07 23.58 19.15
N ALA A 183 3.84 24.25 20.00
CA ALA A 183 3.58 25.63 20.41
C ALA A 183 3.62 26.58 19.20
N ALA A 184 4.58 26.40 18.29
CA ALA A 184 4.67 27.17 17.05
C ALA A 184 3.45 26.94 16.13
N ALA A 185 3.03 25.68 15.94
CA ALA A 185 1.85 25.36 15.15
C ALA A 185 0.56 25.96 15.74
N VAL A 186 0.40 25.93 17.07
CA VAL A 186 -0.75 26.56 17.75
C VAL A 186 -0.76 28.08 17.57
N ARG A 187 0.40 28.74 17.69
CA ARG A 187 0.50 30.18 17.42
C ARG A 187 0.09 30.52 16.00
N ALA A 188 0.62 29.79 15.01
CA ALA A 188 0.27 30.01 13.60
C ALA A 188 -1.25 29.87 13.35
N ILE A 189 -1.92 28.89 13.97
CA ILE A 189 -3.37 28.73 13.86
C ILE A 189 -4.12 29.90 14.52
N ARG A 190 -3.70 30.34 15.72
CA ARG A 190 -4.32 31.47 16.43
C ARG A 190 -4.17 32.80 15.70
N GLU A 191 -3.05 32.99 15.02
CA GLU A 191 -2.76 34.14 14.16
C GLU A 191 -3.50 34.08 12.82
N GLY A 192 -4.32 33.04 12.57
CA GLY A 192 -5.07 32.88 11.32
C GLY A 192 -4.23 32.43 10.12
N LYS A 193 -2.96 32.06 10.33
CA LYS A 193 -2.04 31.62 9.26
C LYS A 193 -2.36 30.21 8.73
N ALA A 194 -3.10 29.41 9.50
CA ALA A 194 -3.57 28.08 9.09
C ALA A 194 -4.83 27.68 9.87
N GLU A 195 -5.71 26.90 9.24
CA GLU A 195 -6.88 26.32 9.93
C GLU A 195 -6.54 25.06 10.72
N LYS A 196 -5.60 24.25 10.20
CA LYS A 196 -5.20 22.96 10.76
C LYS A 196 -3.79 22.61 10.31
N ILE A 197 -2.97 22.16 11.25
CA ILE A 197 -1.62 21.64 10.98
C ILE A 197 -1.59 20.20 11.51
N VAL A 198 -1.18 19.26 10.65
CA VAL A 198 -0.90 17.87 11.05
C VAL A 198 0.60 17.73 11.22
N MET A 199 1.04 17.29 12.39
CA MET A 199 2.45 17.10 12.70
C MET A 199 2.75 15.61 12.86
N ALA A 200 3.94 15.22 12.41
CA ALA A 200 4.47 13.87 12.58
C ALA A 200 5.78 13.93 13.37
N ARG A 201 6.09 12.84 14.08
CA ARG A 201 7.37 12.68 14.79
C ARG A 201 8.00 11.35 14.36
N PRO A 202 9.17 11.36 13.72
CA PRO A 202 9.86 10.11 13.38
C PRO A 202 10.40 9.46 14.65
N ALA A 203 10.26 8.14 14.75
CA ALA A 203 11.01 7.30 15.68
C ALA A 203 11.98 6.47 14.84
N ARG A 204 13.28 6.58 15.12
CA ARG A 204 14.33 5.90 14.35
C ARG A 204 14.88 4.77 15.19
N PHE A 205 15.02 3.62 14.55
CA PHE A 205 15.57 2.41 15.14
C PHE A 205 16.69 1.90 14.22
N GLU A 206 17.72 1.35 14.82
CA GLU A 206 18.85 0.73 14.14
C GLU A 206 18.85 -0.77 14.42
N PHE A 207 19.17 -1.57 13.41
CA PHE A 207 19.34 -3.01 13.57
C PHE A 207 20.68 -3.26 14.27
N ALA A 208 20.66 -4.05 15.35
CA ALA A 208 21.86 -4.36 16.12
C ALA A 208 22.86 -5.20 15.30
N GLY A 209 24.16 -5.06 15.58
CA GLY A 209 25.26 -5.87 15.04
C GLY A 209 25.78 -5.44 13.65
N GLU A 210 26.95 -6.00 13.26
CA GLU A 210 27.71 -5.60 12.06
C GLU A 210 26.93 -5.76 10.73
N ALA A 211 26.04 -6.76 10.64
CA ALA A 211 25.17 -6.97 9.48
C ALA A 211 23.84 -6.18 9.52
N GLY A 212 23.72 -5.16 10.38
CA GLY A 212 22.48 -4.40 10.59
C GLY A 212 21.90 -3.78 9.32
N ALA A 213 22.76 -3.23 8.44
CA ALA A 213 22.30 -2.60 7.20
C ALA A 213 21.73 -3.59 6.17
N GLU A 214 22.31 -4.78 6.05
CA GLU A 214 21.79 -5.85 5.19
C GLU A 214 20.47 -6.39 5.74
N ARG A 215 20.41 -6.65 7.05
CA ARG A 215 19.17 -7.03 7.74
C ARG A 215 18.06 -6.00 7.55
N ALA A 216 18.39 -4.70 7.61
CA ALA A 216 17.41 -3.64 7.38
C ALA A 216 16.77 -3.72 5.98
N ARG A 217 17.58 -3.96 4.94
CA ARG A 217 17.07 -4.14 3.56
C ARG A 217 16.20 -5.39 3.43
N ALA A 218 16.57 -6.46 4.12
CA ALA A 218 15.86 -7.73 4.07
C ALA A 218 14.66 -7.84 5.03
N ALA A 219 14.47 -6.87 5.94
CA ALA A 219 13.46 -6.93 6.99
C ALA A 219 12.03 -6.71 6.49
N GLY A 220 11.86 -6.17 5.28
CA GLY A 220 10.57 -5.66 4.80
C GLY A 220 9.44 -6.69 4.85
N GLY A 221 9.67 -7.90 4.33
CA GLY A 221 8.65 -8.95 4.36
C GLY A 221 8.42 -9.53 5.76
N ALA A 222 9.44 -9.64 6.60
CA ALA A 222 9.27 -10.05 7.99
C ALA A 222 8.40 -9.03 8.77
N LEU A 223 8.60 -7.73 8.52
CA LEU A 223 7.78 -6.67 9.09
C LEU A 223 6.34 -6.73 8.57
N ALA A 224 6.15 -6.90 7.26
CA ALA A 224 4.83 -7.03 6.65
C ALA A 224 4.05 -8.25 7.18
N SER A 225 4.71 -9.40 7.37
CA SER A 225 4.10 -10.59 7.98
C SER A 225 3.60 -10.30 9.40
N ARG A 226 4.46 -9.72 10.26
CA ARG A 226 4.09 -9.35 11.64
C ARG A 226 2.97 -8.31 11.69
N LEU A 227 2.98 -7.35 10.77
CA LEU A 227 1.94 -6.33 10.65
C LEU A 227 0.60 -6.95 10.23
N ARG A 228 0.60 -7.91 9.31
CA ARG A 228 -0.60 -8.62 8.86
C ARG A 228 -1.26 -9.41 10.00
N GLU A 229 -0.45 -10.11 10.80
CA GLU A 229 -0.93 -10.85 11.97
C GLU A 229 -1.51 -9.90 13.04
N ARG A 230 -0.83 -8.79 13.30
CA ARG A 230 -1.20 -7.84 14.35
C ARG A 230 -2.36 -6.91 13.96
N TYR A 231 -2.53 -6.62 12.68
CA TYR A 231 -3.52 -5.67 12.17
C TYR A 231 -4.36 -6.29 11.04
N PRO A 232 -5.16 -7.34 11.32
CA PRO A 232 -5.88 -8.11 10.30
C PRO A 232 -6.97 -7.31 9.55
N THR A 233 -7.36 -6.15 10.07
CA THR A 233 -8.35 -5.25 9.46
C THR A 233 -7.71 -4.15 8.61
N CYS A 234 -6.37 -4.10 8.53
CA CYS A 234 -5.62 -3.13 7.74
C CYS A 234 -5.26 -3.67 6.35
N TRP A 235 -5.05 -2.75 5.43
CA TRP A 235 -4.31 -3.03 4.21
C TRP A 235 -2.83 -3.11 4.56
N ILE A 236 -2.18 -4.19 4.16
CA ILE A 236 -0.75 -4.42 4.37
C ILE A 236 -0.02 -4.15 3.07
N PHE A 237 1.10 -3.45 3.14
CA PHE A 237 1.90 -3.15 1.96
C PHE A 237 3.39 -3.19 2.27
N ASN A 238 4.18 -3.57 1.27
CA ASN A 238 5.63 -3.40 1.20
C ASN A 238 5.93 -2.92 -0.23
N VAL A 239 6.29 -1.65 -0.39
CA VAL A 239 6.50 -1.03 -1.70
C VAL A 239 7.77 -0.19 -1.65
N GLY A 240 8.81 -0.64 -2.36
CA GLY A 240 10.05 0.13 -2.48
C GLY A 240 10.74 0.42 -1.14
N GLY A 241 10.65 -0.52 -0.19
CA GLY A 241 11.19 -0.35 1.16
C GLY A 241 10.27 0.37 2.15
N LEU A 242 9.13 0.91 1.70
CA LEU A 242 8.09 1.41 2.59
C LEU A 242 7.14 0.27 2.97
N VAL A 243 7.14 -0.10 4.25
CA VAL A 243 6.29 -1.16 4.80
C VAL A 243 5.28 -0.57 5.78
N GLY A 244 4.03 -1.00 5.69
CA GLY A 244 3.00 -0.49 6.59
C GLY A 244 1.72 -1.31 6.63
N ALA A 245 0.91 -0.97 7.64
CA ALA A 245 -0.46 -1.42 7.81
C ALA A 245 -1.34 -0.18 7.93
N THR A 246 -2.13 0.12 6.91
CA THR A 246 -3.04 1.28 6.93
C THR A 246 -4.49 0.81 7.12
N PRO A 247 -5.25 1.42 8.05
CA PRO A 247 -6.71 1.27 8.12
C PRO A 247 -7.45 2.23 7.18
N GLU A 248 -6.72 3.19 6.60
CA GLU A 248 -7.25 4.29 5.82
C GLU A 248 -6.96 4.06 4.33
N MET A 249 -8.01 4.06 3.53
CA MET A 249 -7.95 3.90 2.09
C MET A 249 -8.23 5.25 1.45
N LEU A 250 -7.19 5.87 0.91
CA LEU A 250 -7.31 7.17 0.24
C LEU A 250 -8.28 7.09 -0.93
N LEU A 251 -8.09 6.10 -1.81
CA LEU A 251 -8.91 5.91 -3.01
C LEU A 251 -8.89 4.43 -3.42
N ASP A 252 -10.06 3.90 -3.77
CA ASP A 252 -10.25 2.69 -4.56
C ASP A 252 -11.13 3.05 -5.74
N ALA A 253 -10.58 2.96 -6.95
CA ALA A 253 -11.27 3.37 -8.17
C ALA A 253 -11.45 2.15 -9.08
N ALA A 254 -12.70 1.83 -9.40
CA ALA A 254 -13.07 0.71 -10.26
C ALA A 254 -14.37 1.00 -11.00
N ALA A 255 -14.45 0.59 -12.28
CA ALA A 255 -15.65 0.70 -13.11
C ALA A 255 -16.32 2.10 -13.08
N GLY A 256 -15.50 3.16 -13.19
CA GLY A 256 -15.98 4.54 -13.17
C GLY A 256 -16.47 5.04 -11.81
N ARG A 257 -16.29 4.25 -10.74
CA ARG A 257 -16.60 4.64 -9.36
C ARG A 257 -15.32 4.81 -8.57
N ALA A 258 -15.34 5.76 -7.64
CA ALA A 258 -14.27 6.03 -6.70
C ALA A 258 -14.83 5.94 -5.28
N HIS A 259 -14.19 5.14 -4.43
CA HIS A 259 -14.47 5.02 -3.01
C HIS A 259 -13.29 5.55 -2.21
N SER A 260 -13.56 6.31 -1.16
CA SER A 260 -12.55 6.82 -0.23
C SER A 260 -13.02 6.57 1.19
N ARG A 261 -12.12 6.08 2.04
CA ARG A 261 -12.34 5.94 3.47
C ARG A 261 -11.49 6.98 4.18
N VAL A 262 -12.12 8.08 4.56
CA VAL A 262 -11.50 9.16 5.33
C VAL A 262 -11.63 8.87 6.82
N LEU A 263 -10.52 8.81 7.54
CA LEU A 263 -10.52 8.64 8.99
C LEU A 263 -10.07 9.92 9.69
N ALA A 264 -10.90 10.43 10.61
CA ALA A 264 -10.57 11.62 11.38
C ALA A 264 -11.01 11.51 12.85
N GLY A 265 -10.03 11.63 13.75
CA GLY A 265 -10.22 11.57 15.19
C GLY A 265 -9.87 10.19 15.76
N THR A 266 -8.94 10.17 16.70
CA THR A 266 -8.46 8.95 17.38
C THR A 266 -8.88 8.98 18.84
N ALA A 267 -9.24 7.82 19.38
CA ALA A 267 -9.52 7.57 20.79
C ALA A 267 -8.70 6.38 21.26
N THR A 268 -8.28 6.37 22.51
CA THR A 268 -7.72 5.16 23.11
C THR A 268 -8.85 4.14 23.29
N PRO A 269 -8.64 2.84 23.01
CA PRO A 269 -9.65 1.81 23.33
C PRO A 269 -10.10 1.92 24.80
N GLY A 270 -11.40 2.06 25.04
CA GLY A 270 -12.01 2.23 26.38
C GLY A 270 -12.41 3.66 26.77
N GLU A 271 -11.97 4.69 26.06
CA GLU A 271 -12.37 6.09 26.34
C GLU A 271 -13.80 6.44 25.92
N ASP A 272 -14.45 5.60 25.10
CA ASP A 272 -15.82 5.81 24.64
C ASP A 272 -16.89 5.29 25.62
N GLU A 273 -16.52 4.58 26.69
CA GLU A 273 -17.45 3.95 27.65
C GLU A 273 -17.77 4.79 28.89
N ILE A 274 -17.07 5.91 29.13
CA ILE A 274 -17.32 6.78 30.29
C ILE A 274 -17.99 8.09 29.85
N GLY A 275 -19.29 8.21 30.15
CA GLY A 275 -20.05 9.46 29.98
C GLY A 275 -21.55 9.32 30.17
N SER A 276 -22.03 8.68 31.25
CA SER A 276 -23.31 9.06 31.85
C SER A 276 -23.10 10.39 32.59
N PHE A 277 -24.12 11.26 32.61
CA PHE A 277 -24.11 12.67 33.08
C PHE A 277 -23.77 13.74 32.03
N GLY A 278 -24.77 14.06 31.20
CA GLY A 278 -25.31 15.43 31.04
C GLY A 278 -24.52 16.52 30.31
N GLU A 279 -23.19 16.52 30.33
CA GLU A 279 -22.39 17.55 29.63
C GLU A 279 -21.37 16.92 28.66
N GLU A 280 -21.35 17.42 27.43
CA GLU A 280 -20.47 16.91 26.36
C GLU A 280 -19.01 17.35 26.61
N PRO A 281 -18.06 16.42 26.88
CA PRO A 281 -16.69 16.80 27.23
C PRO A 281 -15.97 17.52 26.08
N ARG A 282 -15.08 18.45 26.41
CA ARG A 282 -14.34 19.35 25.48
C ARG A 282 -13.65 18.63 24.32
N TRP A 283 -13.25 17.37 24.51
CA TRP A 283 -12.66 16.53 23.47
C TRP A 283 -13.68 16.06 22.40
N ARG A 284 -14.97 15.89 22.74
CA ARG A 284 -16.03 15.56 21.76
C ARG A 284 -16.31 16.73 20.83
N ARG A 285 -16.29 17.98 21.34
CA ARG A 285 -16.43 19.20 20.50
C ARG A 285 -15.29 19.36 19.50
N SER A 286 -14.04 19.13 19.92
CA SER A 286 -12.89 19.19 19.00
C SER A 286 -12.90 18.07 17.95
N ARG A 287 -13.46 16.89 18.26
CA ARG A 287 -13.69 15.80 17.29
C ARG A 287 -14.78 16.15 16.26
N ARG A 288 -15.89 16.78 16.67
CA ARG A 288 -17.01 17.14 15.76
C ARG A 288 -16.57 18.10 14.65
N VAL A 289 -15.81 19.14 15.00
CA VAL A 289 -15.24 20.11 14.02
C VAL A 289 -14.24 19.41 13.07
N ARG A 290 -13.41 18.48 13.59
CA ARG A 290 -12.42 17.72 12.80
C ARG A 290 -13.04 16.72 11.82
N ARG A 291 -14.19 16.14 12.15
CA ARG A 291 -14.90 15.14 11.32
C ARG A 291 -15.62 15.74 10.12
N GLY A 292 -16.03 17.01 10.17
CA GLY A 292 -16.68 17.69 9.04
C GLY A 292 -15.72 18.25 7.98
N ALA A 293 -14.54 18.71 8.39
CA ALA A 293 -13.63 19.46 7.51
C ALA A 293 -12.92 18.58 6.45
N VAL A 294 -12.52 17.35 6.79
CA VAL A 294 -11.78 16.48 5.86
C VAL A 294 -12.68 15.97 4.73
N PRO A 295 -13.88 15.40 5.00
CA PRO A 295 -14.79 14.97 3.93
C PRO A 295 -15.25 16.11 3.03
N ALA A 296 -15.40 17.33 3.57
CA ALA A 296 -15.76 18.51 2.78
C ALA A 296 -14.66 18.90 1.78
N LYS A 297 -13.38 18.97 2.21
CA LYS A 297 -12.25 19.23 1.31
C LYS A 297 -12.04 18.10 0.29
N THR A 298 -12.24 16.84 0.68
CA THR A 298 -12.20 15.71 -0.28
C THR A 298 -13.24 15.84 -1.38
N ARG A 299 -14.48 16.26 -1.05
CA ARG A 299 -15.54 16.51 -2.04
C ARG A 299 -15.20 17.68 -2.97
N GLU A 300 -14.59 18.73 -2.43
CA GLU A 300 -14.20 19.90 -3.21
C GLU A 300 -13.10 19.56 -4.24
N CYS A 301 -12.07 18.82 -3.82
CA CYS A 301 -11.01 18.36 -4.74
C CYS A 301 -11.50 17.33 -5.79
N ALA A 302 -12.57 16.58 -5.50
CA ALA A 302 -13.12 15.58 -6.43
C ALA A 302 -14.00 16.18 -7.55
N ARG A 303 -14.45 17.43 -7.41
CA ARG A 303 -15.37 18.09 -8.35
C ARG A 303 -14.84 18.27 -9.78
N PRO A 304 -13.58 18.69 -10.02
CA PRO A 304 -13.06 18.91 -11.37
C PRO A 304 -12.95 17.63 -12.21
N ALA A 305 -12.78 16.46 -11.55
CA ALA A 305 -12.64 15.16 -12.20
C ALA A 305 -14.00 14.51 -12.57
N ALA A 306 -15.12 15.07 -12.10
CA ALA A 306 -16.45 14.48 -12.18
C ALA A 306 -17.36 15.15 -13.23
N ALA A 307 -16.80 15.67 -14.33
CA ALA A 307 -17.52 16.47 -15.33
C ALA A 307 -18.74 15.78 -15.99
N SER A 308 -18.98 14.48 -15.73
CA SER A 308 -20.21 13.78 -16.11
C SER A 308 -20.79 12.84 -15.05
N SER A 309 -20.44 12.98 -13.76
CA SER A 309 -20.88 12.04 -12.71
C SER A 309 -21.50 12.73 -11.49
N SER A 310 -22.65 12.21 -11.06
CA SER A 310 -23.33 12.63 -9.84
C SER A 310 -22.51 12.22 -8.60
N ILE A 311 -22.06 13.18 -7.80
CA ILE A 311 -21.51 12.90 -6.47
C ILE A 311 -22.69 12.56 -5.54
N SER A 312 -23.13 11.29 -5.52
CA SER A 312 -24.09 10.80 -4.54
C SER A 312 -23.35 10.35 -3.27
N GLY A 313 -22.93 11.29 -2.44
CA GLY A 313 -22.28 11.01 -1.17
C GLY A 313 -23.26 11.09 0.00
N VAL A 314 -23.90 9.99 0.38
CA VAL A 314 -24.57 9.89 1.70
C VAL A 314 -23.46 9.71 2.74
N ALA A 315 -23.02 10.81 3.36
CA ALA A 315 -22.26 10.70 4.59
C ALA A 315 -23.24 10.22 5.68
N PRO A 316 -22.99 9.08 6.36
CA PRO A 316 -23.87 8.64 7.44
C PRO A 316 -23.94 9.73 8.51
N THR A 317 -25.14 9.97 9.05
CA THR A 317 -25.41 10.97 10.11
C THR A 317 -24.55 10.73 11.35
N SER A 318 -24.13 9.48 11.57
CA SER A 318 -23.12 9.05 12.53
C SER A 318 -22.10 8.16 11.83
N PRO A 319 -20.83 8.60 11.64
CA PRO A 319 -19.82 7.76 11.01
C PRO A 319 -19.47 6.57 11.91
N PRO A 320 -19.37 5.35 11.34
CA PRO A 320 -19.03 4.15 12.10
C PRO A 320 -17.62 4.27 12.70
N THR A 321 -17.44 3.76 13.93
CA THR A 321 -16.14 3.70 14.60
C THR A 321 -15.37 2.48 14.13
N LEU A 322 -14.17 2.68 13.60
CA LEU A 322 -13.25 1.59 13.29
C LEU A 322 -12.37 1.30 14.52
N LYS A 323 -12.50 0.10 15.09
CA LYS A 323 -11.60 -0.37 16.16
C LYS A 323 -10.35 -0.95 15.51
N ILE A 324 -9.19 -0.42 15.91
CA ILE A 324 -7.87 -0.92 15.52
C ILE A 324 -7.16 -1.25 16.83
N GLN A 325 -6.51 -2.41 16.88
CA GLN A 325 -5.68 -2.76 18.02
C GLN A 325 -4.58 -1.70 18.18
N GLN A 326 -4.55 -0.97 19.30
CA GLN A 326 -3.40 -0.16 19.67
C GLN A 326 -2.52 -1.00 20.58
N VAL A 327 -1.20 -0.81 20.48
CA VAL A 327 -0.29 -1.38 21.47
C VAL A 327 0.51 -0.25 22.07
N GLY A 328 0.45 -0.17 23.40
CA GLY A 328 1.34 0.64 24.23
C GLY A 328 2.71 0.02 24.35
#